data_AF-A0A842PJY0-F1
#
_entry.id   AF-A0A842PJY0-F1
#
_cell.length_a   1.000
_cell.length_b   1.000
_cell.length_c   1.000
_cell.angle_alpha   90.00
_cell.angle_beta   90.00
_cell.angle_gamma   90.00
#
_symmetry.space_group_name_H-M   'P 1'
#
loop_
_entity.id
_entity.type
_entity.pdbx_description
1 polymer ?
#
loop_
_entity_poly.entity_id
_entity_poly.type
_entity_poly.pdbx_seq_one_letter_code
_entity_poly.pdbx_strand_id
1 'polypeptide(L)'
;TGTGVTGGAVSPAVYRGIENIWGNYWAFVDGYNALDTEYRIIRRDGTGIFADALAFGDYEASVAVPITSDGYISNIHYEDLLKYLVVPSAVGGSSTTYLCDYLYAHDLAEVNILISGGSWASAGLAGVAYRYSADLAAYVALNVGGRLEFV
;
A
#
# COMPACT_ATOMS: atom_id res chain seq x y z
N THR A 1 14.81 18.74 11.07
CA THR A 1 14.06 17.85 11.96
C THR A 1 12.70 18.48 12.18
N GLY A 2 11.60 17.79 11.87
CA GLY A 2 10.26 18.32 12.14
C GLY A 2 10.08 18.46 13.65
N THR A 3 10.26 19.67 14.18
CA THR A 3 10.05 19.95 15.60
C THR A 3 8.55 20.07 15.81
N GLY A 4 7.91 18.97 16.20
CA GLY A 4 6.51 18.96 16.58
C GLY A 4 6.23 20.07 17.60
N VAL A 5 5.19 20.85 17.34
CA VAL A 5 4.81 22.00 18.18
C VAL A 5 4.06 21.49 19.41
N THR A 6 4.50 21.95 20.58
CA THR A 6 3.83 21.75 21.87
C THR A 6 2.43 22.34 21.85
N GLY A 7 1.40 21.49 22.02
CA GLY A 7 0.02 21.95 22.23
C GLY A 7 -1.04 21.22 21.40
N GLY A 8 -1.15 19.90 21.54
CA GLY A 8 -2.40 19.18 21.21
C GLY A 8 -2.70 18.87 19.73
N ALA A 9 -1.79 19.09 18.77
CA ALA A 9 -2.02 18.77 17.36
C ALA A 9 -0.81 18.18 16.62
N VAL A 10 -0.99 16.91 16.20
CA VAL A 10 -0.81 16.37 14.84
C VAL A 10 0.24 17.02 13.93
N SER A 11 1.52 16.80 14.21
CA SER A 11 2.55 16.96 13.16
C SER A 11 2.62 15.66 12.33
N PRO A 12 2.64 15.73 10.99
CA PRO A 12 2.77 14.53 10.16
C PRO A 12 4.10 13.82 10.47
N ALA A 13 4.14 12.50 10.31
CA ALA A 13 5.36 11.73 10.53
C ALA A 13 6.47 12.21 9.58
N VAL A 14 7.66 12.52 10.12
CA VAL A 14 8.82 12.96 9.33
C VAL A 14 10.02 12.06 9.63
N TYR A 15 10.60 11.47 8.58
CA TYR A 15 11.81 10.65 8.71
C TYR A 15 12.82 11.01 7.61
N ARG A 16 14.06 11.34 8.01
CA ARG A 16 15.16 11.70 7.09
C ARG A 16 14.81 12.80 6.07
N GLY A 17 13.95 13.76 6.45
CA GLY A 17 13.51 14.84 5.57
C GLY A 17 12.31 14.49 4.68
N ILE A 18 11.82 13.25 4.72
CA ILE A 18 10.58 12.83 4.07
C ILE A 18 9.45 13.10 5.07
N GLU A 19 8.58 14.05 4.72
CA GLU A 19 7.41 14.41 5.51
C GLU A 19 6.20 13.60 5.10
N ASN A 20 5.26 13.39 6.02
CA ASN A 20 4.01 12.70 5.77
C ASN A 20 4.20 11.28 5.20
N ILE A 21 5.00 10.48 5.91
CA ILE A 21 5.32 9.10 5.50
C ILE A 21 4.16 8.11 5.73
N TRP A 22 3.19 8.45 6.60
CA TRP A 22 1.96 7.69 6.86
C TRP A 22 0.98 8.53 7.72
N GLY A 23 -0.27 8.08 7.83
CA GLY A 23 -1.22 8.52 8.84
C GLY A 23 -1.91 9.86 8.63
N ASN A 24 -1.61 10.59 7.54
CA ASN A 24 -2.35 11.79 7.16
C ASN A 24 -3.31 11.47 6.01
N TYR A 25 -2.79 11.09 4.85
CA TYR A 25 -3.58 10.70 3.68
C TYR A 25 -3.12 9.32 3.23
N TRP A 26 -4.07 8.55 2.70
CA TRP A 26 -3.74 7.39 1.89
C TRP A 26 -2.95 7.83 0.66
N ALA A 27 -1.80 7.21 0.43
CA ALA A 27 -0.99 7.43 -0.76
C ALA A 27 -1.32 6.36 -1.80
N PHE A 28 -1.85 6.78 -2.95
CA PHE A 28 -2.03 5.92 -4.12
C PHE A 28 -0.69 5.43 -4.64
N VAL A 29 -0.59 4.12 -4.90
CA VAL A 29 0.57 3.47 -5.49
C VAL A 29 0.19 3.02 -6.89
N ASP A 30 0.64 3.78 -7.89
CA ASP A 30 0.42 3.45 -9.29
C ASP A 30 1.28 2.26 -9.74
N GLY A 31 0.85 1.54 -10.77
CA GLY A 31 1.58 0.40 -11.30
C GLY A 31 1.49 -0.87 -10.45
N TYR A 32 0.44 -1.00 -9.64
CA TYR A 32 0.10 -2.21 -8.90
C TYR A 32 -1.35 -2.60 -9.17
N ASN A 33 -1.58 -3.88 -9.48
CA ASN A 33 -2.91 -4.49 -9.38
C ASN A 33 -2.86 -5.80 -8.60
N ALA A 34 -3.86 -6.05 -7.77
CA ALA A 34 -4.16 -7.37 -7.22
C ALA A 34 -5.34 -8.00 -7.97
N LEU A 35 -5.21 -9.27 -8.34
CA LEU A 35 -6.24 -10.09 -8.96
C LEU A 35 -6.27 -11.46 -8.30
N ASP A 36 -7.34 -12.22 -8.50
CA ASP A 36 -7.57 -13.53 -7.88
C ASP A 36 -6.43 -14.57 -8.07
N THR A 37 -5.55 -14.36 -9.04
CA THR A 37 -4.50 -15.31 -9.43
C THR A 37 -3.09 -14.77 -9.30
N GLU A 38 -2.90 -13.45 -9.26
CA GLU A 38 -1.58 -12.83 -9.32
C GLU A 38 -1.61 -11.38 -8.85
N TYR A 39 -0.47 -10.90 -8.37
CA TYR A 39 -0.17 -9.47 -8.37
C TYR A 39 0.46 -9.08 -9.71
N ARG A 40 0.09 -7.93 -10.24
CA ARG A 40 0.70 -7.32 -11.42
C ARG A 40 1.43 -6.06 -11.02
N ILE A 41 2.71 -6.00 -11.32
CA ILE A 41 3.56 -4.84 -11.06
C ILE A 41 4.01 -4.26 -12.39
N ILE A 42 3.91 -2.94 -12.58
CA ILE A 42 4.43 -2.24 -13.75
C ILE A 42 5.85 -2.70 -14.07
N ARG A 43 6.17 -2.88 -15.36
CA ARG A 43 7.50 -3.38 -15.72
C ARG A 43 8.61 -2.52 -15.11
N ARG A 44 9.54 -3.19 -14.41
CA ARG A 44 10.65 -2.52 -13.72
C ARG A 44 11.71 -1.96 -14.67
N ASP A 45 11.69 -2.38 -15.94
CA ASP A 45 12.55 -1.85 -17.00
C ASP A 45 12.08 -0.48 -17.53
N GLY A 46 10.95 0.03 -17.03
CA GLY A 46 10.41 1.34 -17.39
C GLY A 46 9.71 1.37 -18.76
N THR A 47 9.48 0.21 -19.40
CA THR A 47 8.78 0.18 -20.70
C THR A 47 7.26 0.01 -20.56
N GLY A 48 6.76 -0.23 -19.35
CA GLY A 48 5.32 -0.37 -19.10
C GLY A 48 4.58 0.96 -19.16
N ILE A 49 3.33 0.91 -19.59
CA ILE A 49 2.40 2.04 -19.54
C ILE A 49 1.53 1.94 -18.28
N PHE A 50 1.52 2.99 -17.46
CA PHE A 50 0.63 3.10 -16.31
C PHE A 50 -0.84 3.24 -16.77
N ALA A 51 -1.72 2.46 -16.14
CA ALA A 51 -3.15 2.40 -16.40
C ALA A 51 -3.88 1.90 -15.14
N ASP A 52 -5.20 2.03 -15.09
CA ASP A 52 -6.01 1.54 -13.96
C ASP A 52 -5.83 0.03 -13.74
N ALA A 53 -5.99 -0.72 -14.81
CA ALA A 53 -5.68 -2.12 -14.96
C ALA A 53 -4.55 -2.22 -15.98
N LEU A 54 -3.40 -2.72 -15.54
CA LEU A 54 -2.24 -2.90 -16.39
C LEU A 54 -2.57 -3.88 -17.52
N ALA A 55 -2.33 -3.43 -18.76
CA ALA A 55 -2.57 -4.23 -19.95
C ALA A 55 -1.46 -5.27 -20.12
N PHE A 56 -1.78 -6.35 -20.86
CA PHE A 56 -0.78 -7.36 -21.19
C PHE A 56 0.41 -6.72 -21.91
N GLY A 57 1.62 -7.02 -21.42
CA GLY A 57 2.85 -6.43 -21.92
C GLY A 57 3.37 -5.26 -21.08
N ASP A 58 2.53 -4.62 -20.25
CA ASP A 58 2.91 -3.47 -19.41
C ASP A 58 3.29 -3.85 -17.97
N TYR A 59 3.10 -5.12 -17.59
CA TYR A 59 3.40 -5.61 -16.24
C TYR A 59 4.30 -6.85 -16.23
N GLU A 60 4.92 -7.08 -15.09
CA GLU A 60 5.46 -8.37 -14.64
C GLU A 60 4.45 -9.02 -13.69
N ALA A 61 4.17 -10.30 -13.89
CA ALA A 61 3.27 -11.08 -13.02
C ALA A 61 4.05 -11.70 -11.86
N SER A 62 3.51 -11.57 -10.65
CA SER A 62 3.99 -12.27 -9.47
C SER A 62 3.61 -13.75 -9.53
N VAL A 63 4.43 -14.62 -8.94
CA VAL A 63 4.04 -16.02 -8.69
C VAL A 63 3.20 -16.17 -7.42
N ALA A 64 3.12 -15.11 -6.61
CA ALA A 64 2.27 -15.05 -5.45
C ALA A 64 0.81 -14.74 -5.82
N VAL A 65 -0.10 -15.40 -5.12
CA VAL A 65 -1.54 -15.15 -5.19
C VAL A 65 -1.93 -14.23 -4.03
N PRO A 66 -2.74 -13.19 -4.25
CA PRO A 66 -3.22 -12.35 -3.17
C PRO A 66 -4.00 -13.12 -2.11
N ILE A 67 -3.76 -12.78 -0.85
CA ILE A 67 -4.65 -13.20 0.24
C ILE A 67 -5.92 -12.36 0.21
N THR A 68 -7.00 -12.92 0.74
CA THR A 68 -8.35 -12.31 0.75
C THR A 68 -8.89 -12.10 2.16
N SER A 69 -8.00 -12.18 3.16
CA SER A 69 -8.36 -12.03 4.57
C SER A 69 -7.73 -10.78 5.14
N ASP A 70 -8.56 -9.89 5.66
CA ASP A 70 -8.12 -8.69 6.36
C ASP A 70 -7.50 -9.01 7.72
N GLY A 71 -6.58 -8.16 8.17
CA GLY A 71 -6.04 -8.27 9.52
C GLY A 71 -4.67 -7.62 9.71
N TYR A 72 -4.16 -7.74 10.93
CA TYR A 72 -2.78 -7.34 11.23
C TYR A 72 -1.78 -8.28 10.56
N ILE A 73 -0.82 -7.68 9.88
CA ILE A 73 0.14 -8.37 9.03
C ILE A 73 1.09 -9.20 9.89
N SER A 74 1.14 -10.51 9.62
CA SER A 74 2.09 -11.43 10.27
C SER A 74 3.27 -11.80 9.37
N ASN A 75 3.12 -11.66 8.05
CA ASN A 75 4.18 -11.95 7.10
C ASN A 75 4.03 -11.17 5.78
N ILE A 76 5.12 -11.06 5.02
CA ILE A 76 5.17 -10.42 3.70
C ILE A 76 5.75 -11.37 2.65
N HIS A 77 5.46 -11.12 1.37
CA HIS A 77 6.04 -11.89 0.28
C HIS A 77 7.55 -11.66 0.18
N TYR A 78 8.29 -12.76 -0.02
CA TYR A 78 9.73 -12.76 -0.27
C TYR A 78 10.01 -13.33 -1.66
N GLU A 79 9.68 -12.55 -2.69
CA GLU A 79 10.04 -12.83 -4.07
C GLU A 79 10.72 -11.62 -4.71
N ASP A 80 11.36 -11.82 -5.87
CA ASP A 80 12.13 -10.76 -6.54
C ASP A 80 11.25 -9.59 -7.00
N LEU A 81 10.06 -9.87 -7.54
CA LEU A 81 9.17 -8.84 -8.08
C LEU A 81 8.52 -7.99 -6.99
N LEU A 82 8.04 -8.61 -5.91
CA LEU A 82 7.41 -7.91 -4.77
C LEU A 82 8.41 -7.39 -3.73
N LYS A 83 9.72 -7.53 -4.01
CA LYS A 83 10.77 -7.10 -3.11
C LYS A 83 10.64 -5.61 -2.82
N TYR A 84 10.77 -5.24 -1.53
CA TYR A 84 10.65 -3.87 -1.03
C TYR A 84 9.26 -3.23 -1.12
N LEU A 85 8.27 -3.89 -1.75
CA LEU A 85 6.90 -3.38 -1.82
C LEU A 85 6.09 -3.64 -0.54
N VAL A 86 6.59 -4.47 0.39
CA VAL A 86 5.91 -4.80 1.65
C VAL A 86 4.47 -5.31 1.40
N VAL A 87 4.31 -6.16 0.37
CA VAL A 87 3.03 -6.81 0.06
C VAL A 87 2.81 -7.94 1.07
N PRO A 88 1.73 -7.91 1.87
CA PRO A 88 1.52 -8.93 2.90
C PRO A 88 1.15 -10.28 2.30
N SER A 89 1.71 -11.35 2.88
CA SER A 89 1.42 -12.73 2.48
C SER A 89 0.60 -13.51 3.51
N ALA A 90 0.42 -12.94 4.71
CA ALA A 90 -0.39 -13.52 5.76
C ALA A 90 -0.85 -12.45 6.76
N VAL A 91 -2.04 -12.69 7.31
CA VAL A 91 -2.56 -11.98 8.47
C VAL A 91 -2.67 -12.95 9.65
N GLY A 92 -2.42 -12.44 10.85
CA GLY A 92 -2.36 -13.24 12.07
C GLY A 92 -1.57 -12.57 13.20
N GLY A 93 -1.18 -11.31 13.00
CA GLY A 93 -0.57 -10.49 14.04
C GLY A 93 -1.60 -9.77 14.89
N SER A 94 -1.13 -8.70 15.53
CA SER A 94 -1.95 -7.80 16.34
C SER A 94 -1.36 -6.39 16.27
N SER A 95 -2.01 -5.42 16.90
CA SER A 95 -1.46 -4.08 17.10
C SER A 95 -0.15 -4.03 17.91
N THR A 96 0.34 -5.17 18.43
CA THR A 96 1.53 -5.26 19.28
C THR A 96 2.48 -6.40 18.89
N THR A 97 2.19 -7.14 17.81
CA THR A 97 3.00 -8.29 17.37
C THR A 97 3.19 -8.26 15.85
N TYR A 98 4.33 -8.80 15.41
CA TYR A 98 4.77 -8.78 14.00
C TYR A 98 4.97 -7.36 13.46
N LEU A 99 4.30 -6.99 12.36
CA LEU A 99 4.45 -5.66 11.76
C LEU A 99 3.58 -4.60 12.46
N CYS A 100 2.55 -5.00 13.21
CA CYS A 100 1.58 -4.11 13.85
C CYS A 100 0.74 -3.22 12.91
N ASP A 101 1.06 -3.19 11.63
CA ASP A 101 0.26 -2.59 10.56
C ASP A 101 -0.88 -3.52 10.10
N TYR A 102 -1.97 -2.92 9.62
CA TYR A 102 -3.14 -3.63 9.12
C TYR A 102 -3.07 -3.88 7.60
N LEU A 103 -3.84 -4.82 7.10
CA LEU A 103 -4.12 -5.03 5.67
C LEU A 103 -5.64 -5.09 5.47
N TYR A 104 -6.13 -4.28 4.54
CA TYR A 104 -7.36 -4.60 3.81
C TYR A 104 -6.98 -5.30 2.50
N ALA A 105 -7.36 -6.57 2.41
CA ALA A 105 -6.87 -7.53 1.43
C ALA A 105 -7.62 -7.43 0.10
N HIS A 106 -7.18 -8.22 -0.89
CA HIS A 106 -7.80 -8.29 -2.21
C HIS A 106 -9.24 -8.82 -2.14
N ASP A 107 -10.16 -8.17 -2.85
CA ASP A 107 -11.54 -8.60 -3.00
C ASP A 107 -11.71 -9.45 -4.26
N LEU A 108 -12.30 -10.64 -4.10
CA LEU A 108 -12.42 -11.61 -5.19
C LEU A 108 -13.23 -11.06 -6.37
N ALA A 109 -12.80 -11.42 -7.58
CA ALA A 109 -13.37 -10.99 -8.86
C ALA A 109 -13.19 -9.49 -9.19
N GLU A 110 -12.29 -8.80 -8.48
CA GLU A 110 -11.93 -7.40 -8.75
C GLU A 110 -10.52 -7.26 -9.31
N VAL A 111 -10.20 -6.04 -9.78
CA VAL A 111 -8.83 -5.61 -10.09
C VAL A 111 -8.53 -4.47 -9.14
N ASN A 112 -7.96 -4.81 -7.98
CA ASN A 112 -7.78 -3.84 -6.93
C ASN A 112 -6.49 -3.04 -7.09
N ILE A 113 -6.57 -1.75 -6.80
CA ILE A 113 -5.44 -0.84 -6.69
C ILE A 113 -4.82 -0.91 -5.29
N LEU A 114 -3.63 -0.34 -5.11
CA LEU A 114 -3.01 -0.22 -3.80
C LEU A 114 -3.01 1.24 -3.31
N ILE A 115 -3.52 1.44 -2.10
CA ILE A 115 -3.28 2.65 -1.33
C ILE A 115 -2.53 2.29 -0.04
N SER A 116 -1.66 3.20 0.41
CA SER A 116 -0.70 2.93 1.49
C SER A 116 -0.71 4.00 2.58
N GLY A 117 -0.37 3.59 3.80
CA GLY A 117 0.00 4.49 4.89
C GLY A 117 -1.13 4.92 5.83
N GLY A 118 -2.40 4.74 5.44
CA GLY A 118 -3.54 5.18 6.25
C GLY A 118 -3.77 6.69 6.22
N SER A 119 -5.00 7.10 6.50
CA SER A 119 -5.36 8.51 6.68
C SER A 119 -5.44 8.90 8.16
N TRP A 120 -5.69 10.19 8.44
CA TRP A 120 -5.90 10.68 9.81
C TRP A 120 -7.00 9.93 10.57
N ALA A 121 -7.96 9.34 9.85
CA ALA A 121 -9.07 8.57 10.42
C ALA A 121 -8.69 7.13 10.78
N SER A 122 -7.56 6.63 10.27
CA SER A 122 -7.09 5.26 10.50
C SER A 122 -6.54 5.03 11.92
N ALA A 123 -6.25 6.10 12.66
CA ALA A 123 -5.75 6.05 14.03
C ALA A 123 -4.59 5.06 14.21
N GLY A 124 -4.70 4.11 15.14
CA GLY A 124 -3.64 3.15 15.47
C GLY A 124 -3.39 2.06 14.41
N LEU A 125 -4.20 1.98 13.35
CA LEU A 125 -3.94 1.09 12.22
C LEU A 125 -2.93 1.67 11.24
N ALA A 126 -2.77 2.99 11.24
CA ALA A 126 -1.89 3.67 10.32
C ALA A 126 -0.41 3.41 10.63
N GLY A 127 0.38 3.30 9.57
CA GLY A 127 1.80 3.02 9.66
C GLY A 127 2.40 2.77 8.29
N VAL A 128 3.71 2.54 8.27
CA VAL A 128 4.49 2.46 7.02
C VAL A 128 4.11 1.24 6.18
N ALA A 129 3.67 0.15 6.82
CA ALA A 129 3.27 -1.07 6.12
C ALA A 129 1.75 -1.22 6.01
N TYR A 130 0.95 -0.23 6.43
CA TYR A 130 -0.50 -0.29 6.27
C TYR A 130 -0.87 -0.28 4.78
N ARG A 131 -1.40 -1.41 4.31
CA ARG A 131 -1.87 -1.60 2.94
C ARG A 131 -3.38 -1.69 2.87
N TYR A 132 -3.96 -1.11 1.82
CA TYR A 132 -5.35 -1.30 1.47
C TYR A 132 -5.41 -1.61 -0.02
N SER A 133 -5.89 -2.81 -0.33
CA SER A 133 -5.94 -3.38 -1.68
C SER A 133 -7.32 -3.98 -1.96
N ALA A 134 -8.40 -3.31 -1.52
CA ALA A 134 -9.79 -3.76 -1.65
C ALA A 134 -10.68 -2.77 -2.43
N ASP A 135 -10.09 -1.76 -3.08
CA ASP A 135 -10.82 -0.75 -3.85
C ASP A 135 -10.44 -0.82 -5.33
N LEU A 136 -11.36 -0.38 -6.18
CA LEU A 136 -11.14 -0.20 -7.61
C LEU A 136 -10.50 1.17 -7.89
N ALA A 137 -9.91 1.35 -9.08
CA ALA A 137 -9.29 2.61 -9.50
C ALA A 137 -10.26 3.81 -9.55
N ALA A 138 -11.57 3.57 -9.63
CA ALA A 138 -12.59 4.61 -9.61
C ALA A 138 -12.91 5.13 -8.18
N TYR A 139 -12.28 4.59 -7.14
CA TYR A 139 -12.49 5.02 -5.77
C TYR A 139 -12.02 6.47 -5.58
N VAL A 140 -12.91 7.30 -5.03
CA VAL A 140 -12.63 8.70 -4.74
C VAL A 140 -13.02 9.00 -3.31
N ALA A 141 -12.05 9.47 -2.53
CA ALA A 141 -12.29 9.95 -1.18
C ALA A 141 -11.40 11.14 -0.84
N LEU A 142 -11.90 12.02 0.02
CA LEU A 142 -11.21 13.25 0.46
C LEU A 142 -9.91 13.00 1.24
N ASN A 143 -9.68 11.75 1.68
CA ASN A 143 -8.52 11.31 2.42
C ASN A 143 -7.57 10.41 1.60
N VAL A 144 -7.78 10.33 0.28
CA VAL A 144 -6.89 9.66 -0.67
C VAL A 144 -6.19 10.71 -1.53
N GLY A 145 -4.88 10.57 -1.69
CA GLY A 145 -4.08 11.41 -2.55
C GLY A 145 -2.89 10.62 -3.11
N GLY A 146 -1.93 11.33 -3.68
CA GLY A 146 -0.71 10.73 -4.21
C GLY A 146 0.50 11.63 -3.98
N ARG A 147 1.68 11.05 -4.13
CA ARG A 147 2.94 11.78 -4.18
C ARG A 147 3.64 11.41 -5.47
N LEU A 148 4.09 12.41 -6.22
CA LEU A 148 4.93 12.18 -7.37
C LEU A 148 6.31 11.70 -6.92
N GLU A 149 6.77 10.60 -7.50
CA GLU A 149 8.14 10.12 -7.39
C GLU A 149 8.86 10.33 -8.74
N PHE A 150 10.14 10.66 -8.68
CA PHE A 150 11.01 10.81 -9.84
C PHE A 150 12.28 10.02 -9.58
N VAL A 151 12.72 9.27 -10.58
CA VAL A 151 13.92 8.40 -10.52
C VAL A 151 14.95 8.91 -11.53
#